data_AF-A0AAJ4DY22-F1
#
_entry.id   AF-A0AAJ4DY22-F1
#
_cell.length_a   1.000
_cell.length_b   1.000
_cell.length_c   1.000
_cell.angle_alpha   90.00
_cell.angle_beta   90.00
_cell.angle_gamma   90.00
#
_symmetry.space_group_name_H-M   'P 1'
#
loop_
_entity.id
_entity.type
_entity.pdbx_description
1 polymer ?
#
loop_
_entity_poly.entity_id
_entity_poly.type
_entity_poly.pdbx_seq_one_letter_code
_entity_poly.pdbx_strand_id
1 'polypeptide(L)'
;MFFLLLVIFVLVPVIELNVLISVGESLGSWTTVGLVFFTAIVGVSLVRSQGISTLMQVQQKLSRGEAPGQEIVEGMMLAVAGLLLLIPGFVTDFIGLILLTPFTRIPVAGLLYKRMQVKVAANGGFQAGFGPGGPQAGNNPFDQSSFGDSNAAHHKNPEGGDTFDGDYEHKSDPSNKRLDSHQVDDKEDPKN
;
A
#
# COMPACT_ATOMS: atom_id res chain seq x y z
N MET A 1 -1.27 -20.24 20.18
CA MET A 1 -1.23 -19.89 18.74
C MET A 1 -0.83 -21.08 17.88
N PHE A 2 0.35 -21.69 18.08
CA PHE A 2 0.79 -22.87 17.30
C PHE A 2 -0.18 -24.05 17.35
N PHE A 3 -0.70 -24.41 18.53
CA PHE A 3 -1.66 -25.52 18.67
C PHE A 3 -2.94 -25.31 17.85
N LEU A 4 -3.46 -24.08 17.77
CA LEU A 4 -4.64 -23.76 16.96
C LEU A 4 -4.37 -23.99 15.47
N LEU A 5 -3.21 -23.55 14.97
CA LEU A 5 -2.81 -23.76 13.58
C LEU A 5 -2.65 -25.26 13.27
N LEU A 6 -2.06 -26.03 14.19
CA LEU A 6 -1.93 -27.48 14.05
C LEU A 6 -3.32 -28.16 14.00
N VAL A 7 -4.24 -27.75 14.87
CA VAL A 7 -5.61 -28.28 14.89
C VAL A 7 -6.34 -27.99 13.58
N ILE A 8 -6.25 -26.76 13.04
CA ILE A 8 -6.85 -26.41 11.75
C ILE A 8 -6.20 -27.19 10.61
N PHE A 9 -4.88 -27.29 10.60
CA PHE A 9 -4.12 -28.01 9.58
C PHE A 9 -4.47 -29.49 9.51
N VAL A 10 -4.82 -30.13 10.65
CA VAL A 10 -5.26 -31.53 10.68
C VAL A 10 -6.76 -31.66 10.38
N LEU A 11 -7.61 -30.82 10.97
CA LEU A 11 -9.06 -30.91 10.81
C LEU A 11 -9.52 -30.65 9.38
N VAL A 12 -8.94 -29.64 8.71
CA VAL A 12 -9.37 -29.25 7.35
C VAL A 12 -9.20 -30.43 6.37
N PRO A 13 -8.02 -31.06 6.21
CA PRO A 13 -7.88 -32.23 5.35
C PRO A 13 -8.75 -33.41 5.75
N VAL A 14 -8.97 -33.65 7.06
CA VAL A 14 -9.85 -34.74 7.51
C VAL A 14 -11.30 -34.51 7.06
N ILE A 15 -11.78 -33.27 7.17
CA ILE A 15 -13.12 -32.90 6.69
C ILE A 15 -13.18 -33.05 5.16
N GLU A 16 -12.17 -32.58 4.43
CA GLU A 16 -12.14 -32.68 2.97
C GLU A 16 -12.15 -34.14 2.50
N LEU A 17 -11.36 -35.02 3.13
CA LEU A 17 -11.34 -36.43 2.79
C LEU A 17 -12.69 -37.09 3.04
N ASN A 18 -13.36 -36.78 4.15
CA ASN A 18 -14.71 -37.29 4.41
C ASN A 18 -15.71 -36.84 3.35
N VAL A 19 -15.67 -35.57 2.94
CA VAL A 19 -16.56 -35.03 1.90
C VAL A 19 -16.25 -35.66 0.53
N LEU A 20 -14.97 -35.77 0.16
CA LEU A 20 -14.54 -36.39 -1.10
C LEU A 20 -14.99 -37.86 -1.19
N ILE A 21 -14.86 -38.62 -0.09
CA ILE A 21 -15.32 -40.01 -0.04
C ILE A 21 -16.85 -40.06 -0.15
N SER A 22 -17.58 -39.25 0.62
CA SER A 22 -19.04 -39.23 0.59
C SER A 22 -19.60 -38.85 -0.78
N VAL A 23 -19.02 -37.83 -1.42
CA VAL A 23 -19.38 -37.44 -2.79
C VAL A 23 -18.97 -38.53 -3.78
N GLY A 24 -17.79 -39.12 -3.62
CA GLY A 24 -17.30 -40.25 -4.41
C GLY A 24 -18.20 -41.48 -4.37
N GLU A 25 -18.79 -41.78 -3.23
CA GLU A 25 -19.77 -42.86 -3.06
C GLU A 25 -21.10 -42.54 -3.74
N SER A 26 -21.53 -41.26 -3.73
CA SER A 26 -22.81 -40.84 -4.31
C SER A 26 -22.77 -40.64 -5.84
N LEU A 27 -21.69 -40.08 -6.38
CA LEU A 27 -21.54 -39.70 -7.79
C LEU A 27 -20.58 -40.60 -8.58
N GLY A 28 -19.82 -41.45 -7.90
CA GLY A 28 -18.72 -42.22 -8.46
C GLY A 28 -17.38 -41.49 -8.39
N SER A 29 -16.31 -42.27 -8.24
CA SER A 29 -14.94 -41.75 -8.06
C SER A 29 -14.45 -40.96 -9.28
N TRP A 30 -14.72 -41.44 -10.50
CA TRP A 30 -14.28 -40.77 -11.73
C TRP A 30 -14.94 -39.40 -11.93
N THR A 31 -16.25 -39.32 -11.66
CA THR A 31 -17.03 -38.07 -11.71
C THR A 31 -16.54 -37.08 -10.67
N THR A 32 -16.21 -37.57 -9.46
CA THR A 32 -15.69 -36.75 -8.36
C THR A 32 -14.32 -36.17 -8.68
N VAL A 33 -13.41 -36.97 -9.22
CA VAL A 33 -12.12 -36.49 -9.71
C VAL A 33 -12.32 -35.45 -10.81
N GLY A 34 -13.21 -35.72 -11.77
CA GLY A 34 -13.56 -34.77 -12.83
C GLY A 34 -14.08 -33.43 -12.29
N LEU A 35 -14.93 -33.45 -11.26
CA LEU A 35 -15.44 -32.26 -10.59
C LEU A 35 -14.32 -31.46 -9.92
N VAL A 36 -13.41 -32.11 -9.19
CA VAL A 36 -12.26 -31.45 -8.56
C VAL A 36 -11.33 -30.82 -9.60
N PHE A 37 -11.08 -31.50 -10.72
CA PHE A 37 -10.33 -30.91 -11.82
C PHE A 37 -11.07 -29.72 -12.44
N PHE A 38 -12.39 -29.84 -12.60
CA PHE A 38 -13.21 -28.78 -13.16
C PHE A 38 -13.20 -27.52 -12.27
N THR A 39 -13.38 -27.67 -10.96
CA THR A 39 -13.31 -26.55 -9.99
C THR A 39 -11.92 -25.92 -9.98
N ALA A 40 -10.85 -26.71 -10.04
CA ALA A 40 -9.48 -26.19 -10.15
C ALA A 40 -9.28 -25.34 -11.43
N ILE A 41 -9.76 -25.82 -12.59
CA ILE A 41 -9.67 -25.07 -13.86
C ILE A 41 -10.45 -23.76 -13.78
N VAL A 42 -11.68 -23.80 -13.27
CA VAL A 42 -12.53 -22.61 -13.10
C VAL A 42 -11.86 -21.62 -12.15
N GLY A 43 -11.37 -22.10 -11.01
CA GLY A 43 -10.67 -21.30 -10.01
C GLY A 43 -9.44 -20.60 -10.57
N VAL A 44 -8.54 -21.34 -11.22
CA VAL A 44 -7.32 -20.79 -11.84
C VAL A 44 -7.66 -19.78 -12.95
N SER A 45 -8.68 -20.06 -13.77
CA SER A 45 -9.12 -19.14 -14.83
C SER A 45 -9.61 -17.80 -14.26
N LEU A 46 -10.38 -17.84 -13.18
CA LEU A 46 -10.88 -16.67 -12.48
C LEU A 46 -9.76 -15.90 -11.77
N VAL A 47 -8.84 -16.58 -11.07
CA VAL A 47 -7.65 -15.93 -10.47
C VAL A 47 -6.80 -15.26 -11.54
N ARG A 48 -6.57 -15.92 -12.68
CA ARG A 48 -5.77 -15.37 -13.78
C ARG A 48 -6.41 -14.12 -14.38
N SER A 49 -7.70 -14.19 -14.71
CA SER A 49 -8.42 -13.07 -15.33
C SER A 49 -8.55 -11.86 -14.40
N GLN A 50 -8.93 -12.08 -13.14
CA GLN A 50 -9.04 -11.00 -12.14
C GLN A 50 -7.67 -10.47 -11.72
N GLY A 51 -6.68 -11.34 -11.53
CA GLY A 51 -5.33 -10.96 -11.12
C GLY A 51 -4.63 -10.05 -12.13
N ILE A 52 -4.77 -10.34 -13.43
CA ILE A 52 -4.24 -9.47 -14.50
C ILE A 52 -4.93 -8.10 -14.46
N SER A 53 -6.27 -8.07 -14.36
CA SER A 53 -7.01 -6.81 -14.29
C SER A 53 -6.61 -5.96 -13.08
N THR A 54 -6.49 -6.57 -11.90
CA THR A 54 -6.05 -5.88 -10.69
C THR A 54 -4.63 -5.34 -10.84
N LEU A 55 -3.70 -6.11 -11.41
CA LEU A 55 -2.33 -5.66 -11.63
C LEU A 55 -2.27 -4.46 -12.60
N MET A 56 -3.05 -4.49 -13.67
CA MET A 56 -3.16 -3.36 -14.61
C MET A 56 -3.69 -2.10 -13.92
N GLN A 57 -4.68 -2.23 -13.03
CA GLN A 57 -5.21 -1.10 -12.26
C GLN A 57 -4.19 -0.53 -11.28
N VAL A 58 -3.42 -1.40 -10.59
CA VAL A 58 -2.30 -0.99 -9.73
C VAL A 58 -1.29 -0.18 -10.54
N GLN A 59 -0.84 -0.70 -11.69
CA GLN A 59 0.14 -0.01 -12.55
C GLN A 59 -0.40 1.35 -13.04
N GLN A 60 -1.67 1.40 -13.45
CA GLN A 60 -2.30 2.64 -13.91
C GLN A 60 -2.40 3.69 -12.81
N LYS A 61 -2.78 3.32 -11.59
CA LYS A 61 -2.84 4.25 -10.45
C LYS A 61 -1.45 4.76 -10.05
N LEU A 62 -0.46 3.87 -10.00
CA LEU A 62 0.93 4.25 -9.73
C LEU A 62 1.47 5.21 -10.80
N SER A 63 1.17 4.99 -12.09
CA SER A 63 1.56 5.91 -13.17
C SER A 63 0.92 7.29 -13.07
N ARG A 64 -0.21 7.41 -12.36
CA ARG A 64 -0.92 8.67 -12.11
C ARG A 64 -0.52 9.33 -10.79
N GLY A 65 0.40 8.73 -10.03
CA GLY A 65 0.78 9.20 -8.69
C GLY A 65 -0.31 8.95 -7.62
N GLU A 66 -1.30 8.11 -7.91
CA GLU A 66 -2.35 7.73 -6.97
C GLU A 66 -1.95 6.48 -6.17
N ALA A 67 -2.32 6.41 -4.89
CA ALA A 67 -2.05 5.25 -4.05
C ALA A 67 -3.04 4.09 -4.35
N PRO A 68 -2.58 2.90 -4.80
CA PRO A 68 -3.45 1.78 -5.17
C PRO A 68 -3.81 0.88 -3.97
N GLY A 69 -4.18 1.47 -2.84
CA GLY A 69 -4.39 0.73 -1.59
C GLY A 69 -5.50 -0.32 -1.68
N GLN A 70 -6.60 0.01 -2.35
CA GLN A 70 -7.71 -0.91 -2.55
C GLN A 70 -7.32 -2.09 -3.44
N GLU A 71 -6.66 -1.81 -4.57
CA GLU A 71 -6.25 -2.82 -5.54
C GLU A 71 -5.23 -3.82 -4.97
N ILE A 72 -4.38 -3.38 -4.04
CA ILE A 72 -3.43 -4.26 -3.35
C ILE A 72 -4.17 -5.25 -2.43
N VAL A 73 -5.11 -4.78 -1.61
CA VAL A 73 -5.93 -5.64 -0.74
C VAL A 73 -6.74 -6.62 -1.58
N GLU A 74 -7.27 -6.12 -2.69
CA GLU A 74 -7.97 -6.92 -3.69
C GLU A 74 -7.06 -8.03 -4.27
N GLY A 75 -5.84 -7.70 -4.68
CA GLY A 75 -4.86 -8.67 -5.17
C GLY A 75 -4.47 -9.71 -4.12
N MET A 76 -4.35 -9.30 -2.85
CA MET A 76 -4.10 -10.22 -1.73
C MET A 76 -5.25 -11.21 -1.52
N MET A 77 -6.51 -10.74 -1.57
CA MET A 77 -7.67 -11.63 -1.47
C MET A 77 -7.70 -12.65 -2.62
N LEU A 78 -7.37 -12.22 -3.84
CA LEU A 78 -7.24 -13.11 -4.99
C LEU A 78 -6.14 -14.16 -4.80
N ALA A 79 -4.99 -13.78 -4.25
CA ALA A 79 -3.90 -14.71 -3.95
C ALA A 79 -4.29 -15.74 -2.89
N VAL A 80 -4.96 -15.31 -1.81
CA VAL A 80 -5.48 -16.22 -0.77
C VAL A 80 -6.54 -17.16 -1.35
N ALA A 81 -7.47 -16.65 -2.16
CA ALA A 81 -8.46 -17.48 -2.83
C ALA A 81 -7.82 -18.52 -3.76
N GLY A 82 -6.81 -18.11 -4.54
CA GLY A 82 -6.05 -19.02 -5.40
C GLY A 82 -5.26 -20.07 -4.63
N LEU A 83 -4.70 -19.72 -3.47
CA LEU A 83 -4.01 -20.68 -2.60
C LEU A 83 -4.99 -21.70 -2.00
N LEU A 84 -6.20 -21.27 -1.61
CA LEU A 84 -7.24 -22.19 -1.15
C LEU A 84 -7.62 -23.18 -2.26
N LEU A 85 -7.85 -22.68 -3.49
CA LEU A 85 -8.19 -23.50 -4.66
C LEU A 85 -7.06 -24.43 -5.14
N LEU A 86 -5.82 -24.21 -4.67
CA LEU A 86 -4.69 -25.07 -4.99
C LEU A 86 -4.77 -26.40 -4.23
N ILE A 87 -5.36 -26.41 -3.03
CA ILE A 87 -5.57 -27.62 -2.24
C ILE A 87 -6.90 -28.22 -2.71
N PRO A 88 -6.90 -29.25 -3.58
CA PRO A 88 -8.14 -29.77 -4.15
C PRO A 88 -9.04 -30.35 -3.05
N GLY A 89 -10.20 -29.73 -2.85
CA GLY A 89 -11.19 -30.15 -1.86
C GLY A 89 -12.53 -29.45 -2.09
N PHE A 90 -13.65 -30.14 -1.84
CA PHE A 90 -14.97 -29.57 -2.12
C PHE A 90 -15.29 -28.36 -1.24
N VAL A 91 -14.93 -28.41 0.05
CA VAL A 91 -15.26 -27.33 0.99
C VAL A 91 -14.33 -26.14 0.72
N THR A 92 -13.04 -26.40 0.57
CA THR A 92 -12.02 -25.40 0.28
C THR A 92 -12.24 -24.76 -1.10
N ASP A 93 -12.65 -25.53 -2.12
CA ASP A 93 -13.02 -24.98 -3.42
C ASP A 93 -14.27 -24.10 -3.34
N PHE A 94 -15.28 -24.51 -2.58
CA PHE A 94 -16.48 -23.70 -2.39
C PHE A 94 -16.15 -22.37 -1.71
N ILE A 95 -15.35 -22.40 -0.64
CA ILE A 95 -14.89 -21.20 0.07
C ILE A 95 -14.00 -20.34 -0.84
N GLY A 96 -13.10 -20.97 -1.58
CA GLY A 96 -12.19 -20.32 -2.53
C GLY A 96 -12.94 -19.60 -3.64
N LEU A 97 -13.90 -20.28 -4.29
CA LEU A 97 -14.75 -19.70 -5.34
C LEU A 97 -15.67 -18.59 -4.79
N ILE A 98 -16.22 -18.76 -3.58
CA ILE A 98 -16.97 -17.71 -2.89
C ILE A 98 -16.09 -16.48 -2.69
N LEU A 99 -14.85 -16.64 -2.21
CA LEU A 99 -13.91 -15.53 -1.99
C LEU A 99 -13.49 -14.87 -3.31
N LEU A 100 -13.44 -15.64 -4.39
CA LEU A 100 -13.05 -15.21 -5.73
C LEU A 100 -14.17 -14.45 -6.48
N THR A 101 -15.43 -14.64 -6.10
CA THR A 101 -16.56 -14.04 -6.80
C THR A 101 -16.71 -12.56 -6.41
N PRO A 102 -16.77 -11.61 -7.36
CA PRO A 102 -16.88 -10.17 -7.05
C PRO A 102 -18.17 -9.81 -6.27
N PHE A 103 -19.20 -10.65 -6.35
CA PHE A 103 -20.49 -10.47 -5.67
C PHE A 103 -20.40 -10.54 -4.13
N THR A 104 -19.41 -11.27 -3.59
CA THR A 104 -19.15 -11.38 -2.14
C THR A 104 -18.06 -10.43 -1.67
N ARG A 105 -17.17 -9.97 -2.56
CA ARG A 105 -16.13 -8.98 -2.26
C ARG A 105 -16.68 -7.66 -1.74
N ILE A 106 -17.72 -7.11 -2.38
CA ILE A 106 -18.29 -5.80 -2.02
C ILE A 106 -18.85 -5.78 -0.58
N PRO A 107 -19.69 -6.73 -0.14
CA PRO A 107 -20.20 -6.74 1.23
C PRO A 107 -19.12 -7.12 2.28
N VAL A 108 -18.21 -8.05 1.97
CA VAL A 108 -17.16 -8.48 2.91
C VAL A 108 -16.11 -7.38 3.12
N ALA A 109 -15.68 -6.73 2.04
CA ALA A 109 -14.79 -5.56 2.12
C ALA A 109 -15.48 -4.43 2.90
N GLY A 110 -16.75 -4.12 2.61
CA GLY A 110 -17.53 -3.14 3.38
C GLY A 110 -17.61 -3.45 4.88
N LEU A 111 -17.78 -4.73 5.26
CA LEU A 111 -17.84 -5.16 6.65
C LEU A 111 -16.48 -5.06 7.36
N LEU A 112 -15.40 -5.41 6.66
CA LEU A 112 -14.02 -5.29 7.14
C LEU A 112 -13.60 -3.82 7.31
N TYR A 113 -13.93 -2.95 6.35
CA TYR A 113 -13.73 -1.50 6.47
C TYR A 113 -14.47 -0.92 7.68
N LYS A 114 -15.72 -1.34 7.91
CA LYS A 114 -16.51 -0.93 9.09
C LYS A 114 -15.86 -1.39 10.40
N ARG A 115 -15.36 -2.64 10.47
CA ARG A 115 -14.67 -3.18 11.65
C ARG A 115 -13.31 -2.54 11.92
N MET A 116 -12.61 -2.07 10.89
CA MET A 116 -11.35 -1.34 11.03
C MET A 116 -11.56 0.10 11.49
N GLN A 117 -12.57 0.82 10.98
CA GLN A 117 -12.91 2.15 11.51
C GLN A 117 -13.45 2.10 12.94
N VAL A 118 -14.12 1.02 13.34
CA VAL A 118 -14.62 0.84 14.72
C VAL A 118 -13.49 0.61 15.74
N LYS A 119 -12.27 0.25 15.31
CA LYS A 119 -11.09 0.22 16.21
C LYS A 119 -10.20 1.47 16.16
N VAL A 120 -10.27 2.27 15.09
CA VAL A 120 -9.59 3.58 15.04
C VAL A 120 -10.41 4.67 15.76
N ALA A 121 -11.75 4.59 15.72
CA ALA A 121 -12.60 5.52 16.47
C ALA A 121 -12.68 5.20 17.98
N ALA A 122 -12.32 3.99 18.39
CA ALA A 122 -12.50 3.55 19.78
C ALA A 122 -11.23 3.58 20.64
N ASN A 123 -10.00 3.71 20.09
CA ASN A 123 -8.79 3.64 20.92
C ASN A 123 -7.49 4.24 20.31
N GLY A 124 -7.54 5.42 19.67
CA GLY A 124 -6.29 6.12 19.34
C GLY A 124 -6.48 7.30 18.40
N GLY A 125 -6.52 8.51 18.98
CA GLY A 125 -6.56 9.75 18.24
C GLY A 125 -5.37 9.87 17.28
N PHE A 126 -5.66 9.93 15.99
CA PHE A 126 -4.77 10.48 14.97
C PHE A 126 -5.49 11.68 14.36
N GLN A 127 -5.33 12.83 15.01
CA GLN A 127 -5.70 14.12 14.44
C GLN A 127 -4.56 14.55 13.50
N ALA A 128 -4.51 13.92 12.32
CA ALA A 128 -3.65 14.37 11.23
C ALA A 128 -4.38 15.48 10.46
N GLY A 129 -4.25 16.72 10.96
CA GLY A 129 -4.65 17.92 10.23
C GLY A 129 -3.58 18.32 9.24
N PHE A 130 -3.76 18.02 7.95
CA PHE A 130 -3.08 18.71 6.84
C PHE A 130 -4.16 19.20 5.87
N GLY A 131 -4.59 20.45 6.07
CA GLY A 131 -5.50 21.18 5.21
C GLY A 131 -5.34 22.68 5.47
N PRO A 132 -5.09 23.52 4.44
CA PRO A 132 -4.89 24.94 4.63
C PRO A 132 -6.25 25.65 4.70
N GLY A 133 -6.70 25.99 5.92
CA GLY A 133 -7.91 26.78 6.16
C GLY A 133 -8.36 26.68 7.61
N GLY A 134 -8.37 27.80 8.34
CA GLY A 134 -8.63 27.89 9.78
C GLY A 134 -10.02 27.43 10.26
N PRO A 135 -10.36 27.61 11.55
CA PRO A 135 -10.67 28.97 12.03
C PRO A 135 -10.22 29.33 13.47
N GLN A 136 -9.92 30.61 13.60
CA GLN A 136 -9.94 31.52 14.74
C GLN A 136 -10.88 31.16 15.92
N ALA A 137 -10.34 31.10 17.15
CA ALA A 137 -11.00 31.55 18.38
C ALA A 137 -10.08 31.35 19.61
N GLY A 138 -9.92 32.41 20.43
CA GLY A 138 -9.81 32.22 21.88
C GLY A 138 -8.56 32.75 22.59
N ASN A 139 -8.70 33.96 23.15
CA ASN A 139 -8.16 34.43 24.42
C ASN A 139 -6.68 34.83 24.53
N ASN A 140 -6.42 36.12 24.32
CA ASN A 140 -5.29 36.84 24.90
C ASN A 140 -5.58 37.15 26.38
N PRO A 141 -4.73 36.77 27.36
CA PRO A 141 -4.94 37.12 28.77
C PRO A 141 -4.07 38.26 29.30
N PHE A 142 -3.16 38.84 28.52
CA PHE A 142 -2.25 39.88 29.00
C PHE A 142 -2.12 41.02 28.00
N ASP A 143 -3.08 41.92 28.06
CA ASP A 143 -2.92 43.29 27.61
C ASP A 143 -2.58 44.13 28.84
N GLN A 144 -1.30 44.50 29.01
CA GLN A 144 -0.92 45.56 29.95
C GLN A 144 0.40 46.25 29.56
N SER A 145 0.27 47.40 28.88
CA SER A 145 1.17 48.57 28.93
C SER A 145 2.57 48.38 28.31
N SER A 146 3.34 49.35 27.82
CA SER A 146 3.24 50.81 27.68
C SER A 146 4.53 51.22 26.93
N PHE A 147 4.44 52.19 26.02
CA PHE A 147 5.53 53.06 25.51
C PHE A 147 6.81 52.45 24.89
N GLY A 148 7.09 52.90 23.66
CA GLY A 148 8.42 53.45 23.37
C GLY A 148 9.38 52.60 22.55
N ASP A 149 9.70 53.16 21.39
CA ASP A 149 11.05 53.26 20.82
C ASP A 149 11.57 52.16 19.89
N SER A 150 12.14 52.71 18.84
CA SER A 150 12.92 52.15 17.74
C SER A 150 14.31 51.67 18.17
N ASN A 151 14.79 50.65 17.44
CA ASN A 151 16.18 50.15 17.36
C ASN A 151 16.82 49.48 18.60
N ALA A 152 17.14 48.19 18.45
CA ALA A 152 18.40 47.53 18.89
C ALA A 152 18.18 46.00 18.78
N ALA A 153 18.85 45.31 17.85
CA ALA A 153 20.15 44.66 18.05
C ALA A 153 20.16 43.52 19.09
N HIS A 154 20.50 42.33 18.58
CA HIS A 154 21.15 41.20 19.25
C HIS A 154 20.74 40.82 20.68
N HIS A 155 20.25 39.59 20.84
CA HIS A 155 20.68 38.73 21.94
C HIS A 155 20.80 37.27 21.48
N LYS A 156 22.02 36.74 21.56
CA LYS A 156 22.31 35.31 21.72
C LYS A 156 21.76 34.87 23.08
N ASN A 157 21.22 33.66 23.16
CA ASN A 157 21.63 32.73 24.21
C ASN A 157 21.30 31.27 23.85
N PRO A 158 22.03 30.32 24.47
CA PRO A 158 22.38 29.03 23.89
C PRO A 158 21.87 27.89 24.78
N GLU A 159 20.94 27.06 24.32
CA GLU A 159 20.58 25.87 25.08
C GLU A 159 20.03 24.78 24.15
N GLY A 160 20.87 23.77 23.93
CA GLY A 160 20.46 22.36 23.94
C GLY A 160 19.42 21.92 22.91
N GLY A 161 19.81 21.84 21.64
CA GLY A 161 19.19 20.95 20.68
C GLY A 161 20.25 20.51 19.68
N ASP A 162 20.58 19.23 19.64
CA ASP A 162 21.34 18.63 18.54
C ASP A 162 20.45 18.64 17.29
N THR A 163 20.28 19.80 16.68
CA THR A 163 19.83 19.89 15.29
C THR A 163 21.02 19.50 14.43
N PHE A 164 21.00 18.26 13.95
CA PHE A 164 21.84 17.83 12.85
C PHE A 164 21.42 18.58 11.58
N ASP A 165 22.00 19.76 11.36
CA ASP A 165 21.99 20.42 10.06
C ASP A 165 23.01 19.69 9.17
N GLY A 166 22.48 18.93 8.21
CA GLY A 166 23.30 18.29 7.19
C GLY A 166 23.72 19.32 6.15
N ASP A 167 24.99 19.71 6.17
CA ASP A 167 25.56 20.47 5.06
C ASP A 167 25.72 19.54 3.85
N TYR A 168 25.01 19.84 2.77
CA TYR A 168 25.17 19.15 1.49
C TYR A 168 26.16 19.93 0.63
N GLU A 169 27.34 19.35 0.38
CA GLU A 169 28.29 19.91 -0.58
C GLU A 169 27.91 19.44 -1.99
N HIS A 170 27.57 20.39 -2.87
CA HIS A 170 27.31 20.07 -4.27
C HIS A 170 28.64 19.78 -4.97
N LYS A 171 28.97 18.50 -5.17
CA LYS A 171 30.09 18.11 -6.04
C LYS A 171 29.79 18.58 -7.46
N SER A 172 30.45 19.65 -7.89
CA SER A 172 30.45 20.09 -9.28
C SER A 172 31.02 18.99 -10.15
N ASP A 173 30.21 18.49 -11.08
CA ASP A 173 30.61 17.53 -12.10
C ASP A 173 31.76 18.13 -12.96
N PRO A 174 32.95 17.49 -13.03
CA PRO A 174 34.08 18.01 -13.79
C PRO A 174 33.87 17.99 -15.31
N SER A 175 32.74 17.47 -15.80
CA SER A 175 32.45 17.38 -17.24
C SER A 175 32.00 18.70 -17.89
N ASN A 176 31.76 19.77 -17.12
CA ASN A 176 31.35 21.07 -17.67
C ASN A 176 32.44 22.15 -17.60
N LYS A 177 33.68 21.79 -17.95
CA LYS A 177 34.67 22.80 -18.37
C LYS A 177 34.27 23.27 -19.77
N ARG A 178 33.39 24.27 -19.80
CA ARG A 178 33.21 25.15 -20.97
C ARG A 178 34.60 25.57 -21.44
N LEU A 179 34.89 25.24 -22.70
CA LEU A 179 36.00 25.82 -23.45
C LEU A 179 35.69 27.30 -23.60
N ASP A 180 36.22 28.11 -22.68
CA ASP A 180 36.22 29.55 -22.83
C ASP A 180 37.06 29.89 -24.06
N SER A 181 36.39 30.61 -24.94
CA SER A 181 36.81 31.17 -26.22
C SER A 181 38.25 31.71 -26.22
N HIS A 182 39.08 31.17 -27.10
CA HIS A 182 40.20 31.92 -27.66
C HIS A 182 39.62 33.00 -28.59
N GLN A 183 39.47 34.19 -28.03
CA GLN A 183 39.30 35.41 -28.78
C GLN A 183 40.64 35.71 -29.47
N VAL A 184 40.69 35.46 -30.78
CA VAL A 184 41.81 35.86 -31.62
C VAL A 184 41.68 37.36 -31.80
N ASP A 185 42.44 38.11 -31.00
CA ASP A 185 42.64 39.54 -31.21
C ASP A 185 43.47 39.72 -32.49
N ASP A 186 42.80 40.09 -33.57
CA ASP A 186 43.41 40.72 -34.73
C ASP A 186 44.06 42.03 -34.29
N LYS A 187 45.40 42.04 -34.20
CA LYS A 187 46.19 43.27 -34.15
C LYS A 187 47.27 43.22 -35.22
N GLU A 188 46.91 43.87 -36.32
CA GLU A 188 47.71 44.82 -37.09
C GLU A 188 49.25 44.67 -37.07
N ASP A 189 49.75 44.39 -38.26
CA ASP A 189 51.09 44.70 -38.78
C ASP A 189 51.52 46.14 -38.41
N PRO A 190 52.78 46.34 -37.95
CA PRO A 190 53.67 47.05 -38.86
C PRO A 190 55.14 46.59 -38.81
N LYS A 191 55.72 46.46 -40.01
CA LYS A 191 57.05 46.95 -40.44
C LYS A 191 58.25 46.69 -39.51
N ASN A 192 59.18 45.86 -39.97
CA ASN A 192 60.48 46.28 -40.53
C ASN A 192 61.27 45.07 -41.04
#